data_AF-A0A951EJP6-F1
#
_entry.id   AF-A0A951EJP6-F1
#
_cell.length_a   1.000
_cell.length_b   1.000
_cell.length_c   1.000
_cell.angle_alpha   90.00
_cell.angle_beta   90.00
_cell.angle_gamma   90.00
#
_symmetry.space_group_name_H-M   'P 1'
#
loop_
_entity.id
_entity.type
_entity.pdbx_description
1 polymer ?
#
loop_
_entity_poly.entity_id
_entity_poly.type
_entity_poly.pdbx_seq_one_letter_code
_entity_poly.pdbx_strand_id
1 'polypeptide(L)'
;MAPTPKEDELNKTIVEDATATASRENHRAIPVSCGVHRGPQGFANLVVERKPNGEIVLDPHVTGACVIILDETAATALFDVLGTWLR
;
A
#
# COMPACT_ATOMS: atom_id res chain seq x y z
N MET A 1 43.55 -12.26 -6.96
CA MET A 1 42.79 -11.07 -7.40
C MET A 1 41.49 -11.59 -7.99
N ALA A 2 40.35 -11.41 -7.30
CA ALA A 2 39.05 -11.74 -7.88
C ALA A 2 38.70 -10.70 -8.97
N PRO A 3 38.12 -11.10 -10.12
CA PRO A 3 37.71 -10.14 -11.13
C PRO A 3 36.58 -9.28 -10.57
N THR A 4 36.73 -7.96 -10.65
CA THR A 4 35.66 -7.01 -10.32
C THR A 4 34.49 -7.21 -11.29
N PRO A 5 33.24 -7.22 -10.80
CA PRO A 5 32.08 -7.37 -11.66
C PRO A 5 32.00 -6.23 -12.68
N LYS A 6 31.52 -6.54 -13.89
CA LYS A 6 31.38 -5.60 -15.00
C LYS A 6 30.27 -4.59 -14.68
N GLU A 7 30.46 -3.35 -15.10
CA GLU A 7 29.61 -2.18 -14.80
C GLU A 7 28.12 -2.41 -15.17
N ASP A 8 27.84 -3.25 -16.16
CA ASP A 8 26.49 -3.66 -16.57
C ASP A 8 25.72 -4.42 -15.48
N GLU A 9 26.40 -5.21 -14.64
CA GLU A 9 25.79 -5.99 -13.56
C GLU A 9 25.47 -5.10 -12.34
N LEU A 10 26.30 -4.06 -12.13
CA LEU A 10 26.10 -3.04 -11.12
C LEU A 10 24.87 -2.18 -11.45
N ASN A 11 24.72 -1.80 -12.73
CA ASN A 11 23.57 -1.02 -13.18
C ASN A 11 22.25 -1.79 -13.04
N LYS A 12 22.25 -3.11 -13.30
CA LYS A 12 21.04 -3.94 -13.18
C LYS A 12 20.52 -4.04 -11.74
N THR A 13 21.42 -4.07 -10.77
CA THR A 13 21.08 -4.09 -9.33
C THR A 13 20.46 -2.76 -8.87
N ILE A 14 20.90 -1.64 -9.44
CA ILE A 14 20.41 -0.30 -9.07
C ILE A 14 18.99 -0.05 -9.62
N VAL A 15 18.66 -0.53 -10.83
CA VAL A 15 17.29 -0.42 -11.38
C VAL A 15 16.28 -1.32 -10.65
N GLU A 16 16.70 -2.48 -10.14
CA GLU A 16 15.85 -3.34 -9.31
C GLU A 16 15.56 -2.69 -7.94
N ASP A 17 16.53 -1.99 -7.34
CA ASP A 17 16.32 -1.30 -6.05
C ASP A 17 15.51 0.00 -6.18
N ALA A 18 15.66 0.74 -7.29
CA ALA A 18 14.87 1.95 -7.58
C ALA A 18 13.38 1.67 -7.80
N THR A 19 13.05 0.51 -8.37
CA THR A 19 11.66 0.06 -8.50
C THR A 19 11.08 -0.39 -7.15
N ALA A 20 11.90 -0.96 -6.27
CA ALA A 20 11.51 -1.28 -4.89
C ALA A 20 11.29 -0.04 -4.01
N THR A 21 11.99 1.07 -4.27
CA THR A 21 11.78 2.33 -3.53
C THR A 21 10.51 3.06 -3.96
N ALA A 22 10.20 3.12 -5.26
CA ALA A 22 8.95 3.71 -5.77
C ALA A 22 7.69 2.96 -5.28
N SER A 23 7.81 1.65 -5.04
CA SER A 23 6.74 0.81 -4.50
C SER A 23 6.32 1.21 -3.07
N ARG A 24 7.24 1.73 -2.25
CA ARG A 24 6.93 2.07 -0.84
C ARG A 24 6.08 3.32 -0.68
N GLU A 25 6.12 4.28 -1.62
CA GLU A 25 5.35 5.52 -1.49
C GLU A 25 3.84 5.28 -1.66
N ASN A 26 3.51 4.31 -2.51
CA ASN A 26 2.14 3.94 -2.86
C ASN A 26 1.51 2.91 -1.92
N HIS A 27 2.26 2.43 -0.92
CA HIS A 27 1.81 1.41 0.03
C HIS A 27 1.98 1.90 1.47
N ARG A 28 0.86 2.05 2.19
CA ARG A 28 0.84 2.48 3.59
C ARG A 28 0.09 1.48 4.45
N ALA A 29 0.61 1.19 5.63
CA ALA A 29 -0.09 0.42 6.66
C ALA A 29 -0.58 1.35 7.77
N ILE A 30 -1.87 1.32 8.07
CA ILE A 30 -2.51 2.14 9.10
C ILE A 30 -3.06 1.20 10.19
N PRO A 31 -2.65 1.35 11.45
CA PRO A 31 -3.21 0.53 12.53
C PRO A 31 -4.67 0.93 12.78
N VAL A 32 -5.59 -0.03 12.62
CA VAL A 32 -7.04 0.14 12.77
C VAL A 32 -7.63 -1.02 13.56
N SER A 33 -8.95 -0.96 13.79
CA SER A 33 -9.71 -2.07 14.38
C SER A 33 -10.78 -2.59 13.42
N CYS A 34 -10.83 -3.90 13.19
CA CYS A 34 -11.90 -4.56 12.46
C CYS A 34 -13.08 -4.88 13.39
N GLY A 35 -14.21 -4.23 13.14
CA GLY A 35 -15.44 -4.44 13.91
C GLY A 35 -16.14 -5.78 13.67
N VAL A 36 -15.77 -6.51 12.61
CA VAL A 36 -16.31 -7.86 12.29
C VAL A 36 -15.54 -8.93 13.05
N HIS A 37 -14.21 -8.92 13.02
CA HIS A 37 -13.35 -9.95 13.60
C HIS A 37 -12.96 -9.67 15.07
N ARG A 38 -13.91 -9.15 15.88
CA ARG A 38 -13.72 -8.63 17.25
C ARG A 38 -12.82 -9.52 18.13
N GLY A 39 -11.69 -9.01 18.63
CA GLY A 39 -10.73 -9.69 19.52
C GLY A 39 -9.30 -9.14 19.42
N PRO A 40 -8.25 -9.85 19.89
CA PRO A 40 -6.85 -9.52 19.57
C PRO A 40 -6.56 -9.52 18.06
N GLN A 41 -7.38 -10.25 17.29
CA GLN A 41 -7.47 -10.26 15.81
C GLN A 41 -8.22 -9.06 15.23
N GLY A 42 -8.92 -8.31 16.09
CA GLY A 42 -9.59 -7.07 15.75
C GLY A 42 -8.58 -5.96 15.49
N PHE A 43 -7.39 -5.99 16.09
CA PHE A 43 -6.29 -5.14 15.65
C PHE A 43 -5.86 -5.59 14.25
N ALA A 44 -5.94 -4.67 13.30
CA ALA A 44 -5.66 -4.91 11.90
C ALA A 44 -4.80 -3.77 11.36
N ASN A 45 -3.86 -4.08 10.48
CA ASN A 45 -3.21 -3.06 9.68
C ASN A 45 -4.02 -2.91 8.40
N LEU A 46 -4.68 -1.77 8.24
CA LEU A 46 -5.28 -1.40 6.97
C LEU A 46 -4.16 -1.06 6.00
N VAL A 47 -3.96 -1.95 5.04
CA VAL A 47 -3.11 -1.73 3.89
C VAL A 47 -3.84 -0.83 2.92
N VAL A 48 -3.21 0.29 2.58
CA VAL A 48 -3.65 1.24 1.57
C VAL A 48 -2.65 1.19 0.44
N GLU A 49 -3.09 0.78 -0.75
CA GLU A 49 -2.24 0.69 -1.93
C GLU A 49 -2.83 1.50 -3.09
N ARG A 50 -2.02 2.35 -3.73
CA ARG A 50 -2.38 2.98 -5.00
C ARG A 50 -1.79 2.20 -6.16
N LYS A 51 -2.66 1.68 -7.01
CA LYS A 51 -2.30 0.89 -8.19
C LYS A 51 -1.89 1.79 -9.36
N PRO A 52 -1.10 1.29 -10.33
CA PRO A 52 -0.71 2.06 -11.51
C PRO A 52 -1.87 2.54 -12.39
N ASN A 53 -3.02 1.84 -12.36
CA ASN A 53 -4.24 2.24 -13.07
C ASN A 53 -5.05 3.33 -12.35
N GLY A 54 -4.56 3.84 -11.21
CA GLY A 54 -5.22 4.87 -10.42
C GLY A 54 -6.18 4.35 -9.34
N GLU A 55 -6.43 3.04 -9.27
CA GLU A 55 -7.24 2.45 -8.21
C GLU A 55 -6.56 2.55 -6.84
N ILE A 56 -7.36 2.73 -5.80
CA ILE A 56 -6.94 2.71 -4.41
C ILE A 56 -7.56 1.48 -3.75
N VAL A 57 -6.69 0.62 -3.22
CA VAL A 57 -7.08 -0.61 -2.53
C VAL A 57 -6.96 -0.40 -1.03
N LEU A 58 -8.03 -0.71 -0.31
CA LEU A 58 -8.11 -0.71 1.14
C LEU A 58 -8.30 -2.16 1.60
N ASP A 59 -7.26 -2.73 2.20
CA ASP A 59 -7.25 -4.12 2.67
C ASP A 59 -6.93 -4.21 4.17
N PRO A 60 -7.94 -4.40 5.04
CA PRO A 60 -7.76 -4.56 6.48
C PRO A 60 -7.29 -5.96 6.88
N HIS A 61 -7.32 -6.96 5.99
CA HIS A 61 -6.97 -8.32 6.36
C HIS A 61 -6.10 -8.97 5.29
N VAL A 62 -4.90 -9.45 5.67
CA VAL A 62 -3.99 -10.21 4.80
C VAL A 62 -4.66 -11.43 4.13
N THR A 63 -5.81 -11.89 4.65
CA THR A 63 -6.61 -12.98 4.07
C THR A 63 -7.46 -12.57 2.86
N GLY A 64 -7.56 -11.28 2.52
CA GLY A 64 -8.37 -10.79 1.40
C GLY A 64 -9.89 -10.86 1.64
N ALA A 65 -10.33 -11.16 2.87
CA ALA A 65 -11.74 -11.36 3.19
C ALA A 65 -12.59 -10.07 3.14
N CYS A 66 -11.96 -8.89 3.16
CA CYS A 66 -12.65 -7.59 3.18
C CYS A 66 -11.89 -6.53 2.38
N VAL A 67 -11.69 -6.71 1.08
CA VAL A 67 -11.01 -5.73 0.23
C VAL A 67 -12.01 -4.72 -0.34
N ILE A 68 -11.71 -3.42 -0.22
CA ILE A 68 -12.45 -2.34 -0.89
C ILE A 68 -11.54 -1.73 -1.96
N ILE A 69 -12.05 -1.60 -3.18
CA ILE A 69 -11.36 -0.96 -4.30
C ILE A 69 -12.13 0.30 -4.67
N LEU A 70 -11.41 1.41 -4.76
CA LEU A 70 -11.95 2.72 -5.08
C LEU A 70 -11.25 3.26 -6.33
N ASP A 71 -12.00 3.88 -7.23
CA ASP A 71 -11.40 4.78 -8.21
C ASP A 71 -11.11 6.16 -7.57
N GLU A 72 -10.52 7.06 -8.33
CA GLU A 72 -10.17 8.40 -7.85
C GLU A 72 -11.41 9.21 -7.42
N THR A 73 -12.56 9.02 -8.07
CA THR A 73 -13.79 9.74 -7.74
C THR A 73 -14.35 9.26 -6.40
N ALA A 74 -14.44 7.95 -6.20
CA ALA A 74 -14.90 7.35 -4.95
C ALA A 74 -13.94 7.64 -3.79
N ALA A 75 -12.63 7.63 -4.04
CA ALA A 75 -11.63 7.97 -3.04
C ALA A 75 -11.72 9.44 -2.61
N THR A 76 -11.93 10.36 -3.56
CA THR A 76 -12.14 11.78 -3.27
C THR A 76 -13.40 11.99 -2.43
N ALA A 77 -14.50 11.33 -2.81
CA ALA A 77 -15.74 11.40 -2.04
C ALA A 77 -15.57 10.88 -0.60
N LEU A 78 -14.85 9.77 -0.42
CA LEU A 78 -14.52 9.25 0.92
C LEU A 78 -13.68 10.25 1.71
N PHE A 79 -12.65 10.85 1.10
CA PHE A 79 -11.82 11.87 1.73
C PHE A 79 -12.63 13.08 2.18
N ASP A 80 -13.55 13.57 1.35
CA ASP A 80 -14.41 14.71 1.70
C ASP A 80 -15.32 14.37 2.89
N VAL A 81 -15.97 13.21 2.88
CA VAL A 81 -16.82 12.77 4.00
C VAL A 81 -16.02 12.69 5.30
N LEU A 82 -14.85 12.03 5.30
CA LEU A 82 -13.98 11.97 6.47
C LEU A 82 -13.51 13.36 6.90
N GLY A 83 -13.19 14.23 5.94
CA GLY A 83 -12.81 15.61 6.16
C GLY A 83 -13.90 16.44 6.83
N THR A 84 -15.18 16.17 6.58
CA THR A 84 -16.29 16.84 7.30
C THR A 84 -16.41 16.44 8.76
N TRP A 85 -15.94 15.25 9.15
CA TRP A 85 -16.06 14.74 10.51
C TRP A 85 -14.83 15.05 11.37
N LEU A 86 -13.67 15.21 10.74
CA LEU A 86 -12.38 15.34 11.42
C LEU A 86 -11.85 16.79 11.47
N ARG A 87 -12.59 17.76 10.92
CA ARG A 87 -12.27 19.20 10.92
C ARG A 87 -13.24 19.97 11.82
#